data_AF-A0A3E0VR28-F1
#
_entry.id   AF-A0A3E0VR28-F1
#
_cell.length_a   1.000
_cell.length_b   1.000
_cell.length_c   1.000
_cell.angle_alpha   90.00
_cell.angle_beta   90.00
_cell.angle_gamma   90.00
#
_symmetry.space_group_name_H-M   'P 1'
#
loop_
_entity.id
_entity.type
_entity.pdbx_description
1 polymer ?
#
loop_
_entity_poly.entity_id
_entity_poly.type
_entity_poly.pdbx_seq_one_letter_code
_entity_poly.pdbx_strand_id
1 'polypeptide(L)'
;MSPGTSRATRWGTKSERRSRWSPRSPRWTTCWRCSTPICRIRVSTLRARGAGPAGRRSRPCPTAGSPPARSTARASANSPARSWSTAVADARVMSVEPPSGYGIVDTERPLPEEHYSRRSDFARDRARLLHSGALRRLAAKTQVLSPAADLDFARNRLTHSLEVAQVGRELASSLGLDPDVVDTACLAHDLGHPPFGHNGERALSEWAADIGGFEGNAQSLRILTRLEPKVFGQGGETFGLNLTRASLDASCKYPWSADEAVTDASGRQKFGVYSDDVPVFTWLRQGARAGVLCVEAQVMDLSDDIAYSVHDFEDAVLNGYVDVPALGSRVDHDALVTSMHSWVGGSFSHAELIAAFDRLDSLDIWMDDWNGSRVAQARLKNLTSQLIGRFAGSATQATREAYPAASLIRYSANVVVPRSVAAEIAVLKGIVAAFVMSSTKRKPIYRAQRALLVDLAETLMASGEQHLEPPFAADWAAAGSDAERKRVVVDQVASLTDQSALTWHTRLTAVTPIPEKA
;
A
#
# COMPACT_ATOMS: atom_id res chain seq x y z
N MET A 1 48.05 39.19 -5.32
CA MET A 1 49.36 39.58 -5.88
C MET A 1 50.03 38.33 -6.42
N SER A 2 50.07 38.16 -7.73
CA SER A 2 51.05 37.27 -8.40
C SER A 2 52.17 38.19 -8.92
N PRO A 3 53.42 37.72 -9.15
CA PRO A 3 53.71 37.06 -10.44
C PRO A 3 54.90 36.07 -10.46
N GLY A 4 55.04 35.34 -11.58
CA GLY A 4 56.27 34.66 -12.02
C GLY A 4 56.00 33.41 -12.86
N THR A 5 55.66 33.48 -14.17
CA THR A 5 56.56 33.36 -15.36
C THR A 5 57.64 32.27 -15.24
N SER A 6 57.80 31.28 -16.13
CA SER A 6 58.10 31.43 -17.57
C SER A 6 58.13 30.09 -18.37
N ARG A 7 57.62 30.15 -19.63
CA ARG A 7 58.05 29.54 -20.94
C ARG A 7 58.43 28.05 -21.08
N ALA A 8 57.74 27.26 -21.93
CA ALA A 8 57.89 27.05 -23.42
C ALA A 8 59.19 26.30 -23.81
N THR A 9 59.25 25.21 -24.61
CA THR A 9 58.98 25.01 -26.07
C THR A 9 59.32 23.51 -26.36
N ARG A 10 58.53 22.61 -27.01
CA ARG A 10 58.02 22.42 -28.40
C ARG A 10 58.97 21.61 -29.36
N TRP A 11 58.36 20.61 -30.03
CA TRP A 11 58.73 19.85 -31.28
C TRP A 11 59.81 18.74 -31.22
N GLY A 12 59.71 17.60 -31.92
CA GLY A 12 58.70 17.13 -32.87
C GLY A 12 59.01 15.74 -33.49
N THR A 13 57.94 15.04 -33.89
CA THR A 13 57.71 14.29 -35.15
C THR A 13 58.80 13.45 -35.85
N LYS A 14 58.44 12.18 -36.17
CA LYS A 14 58.35 11.55 -37.53
C LYS A 14 57.95 10.06 -37.34
N SER A 15 56.80 9.54 -37.81
CA SER A 15 56.43 9.07 -39.17
C SER A 15 57.44 8.06 -39.77
N GLU A 16 57.08 6.85 -40.22
CA GLU A 16 56.22 6.55 -41.37
C GLU A 16 55.88 5.04 -41.55
N ARG A 17 54.66 4.77 -42.07
CA ARG A 17 54.23 3.83 -43.16
C ARG A 17 54.47 2.31 -42.99
N ARG A 18 53.68 1.38 -43.57
CA ARG A 18 52.45 1.28 -44.39
C ARG A 18 52.18 -0.23 -44.52
N SER A 19 50.93 -0.69 -44.55
CA SER A 19 50.47 -1.65 -45.59
C SER A 19 48.96 -1.87 -45.54
N ARG A 20 48.33 -1.70 -46.71
CA ARG A 20 46.96 -2.14 -47.04
C ARG A 20 46.85 -3.67 -46.90
N TRP A 21 45.63 -4.19 -46.77
CA TRP A 21 45.01 -5.22 -47.63
C TRP A 21 43.63 -5.60 -47.04
N SER A 22 42.56 -5.48 -47.84
CA SER A 22 41.33 -6.27 -47.71
C SER A 22 41.42 -7.41 -48.72
N PRO A 23 40.94 -8.63 -48.40
CA PRO A 23 39.69 -9.07 -49.03
C PRO A 23 38.84 -10.09 -48.24
N ARG A 24 37.53 -10.07 -48.55
CA ARG A 24 36.55 -11.19 -48.65
C ARG A 24 36.31 -12.17 -47.48
N SER A 25 35.01 -12.47 -47.33
CA SER A 25 34.34 -13.46 -46.50
C SER A 25 34.84 -14.91 -46.67
N PRO A 26 34.57 -15.76 -45.66
CA PRO A 26 33.83 -16.99 -45.95
C PRO A 26 32.78 -17.38 -44.90
N ARG A 27 31.69 -18.00 -45.40
CA ARG A 27 30.76 -18.86 -44.66
C ARG A 27 31.50 -20.11 -44.17
N TRP A 28 31.19 -20.62 -42.97
CA TRP A 28 31.11 -22.08 -42.70
C TRP A 28 30.15 -22.38 -41.54
N THR A 29 29.26 -23.31 -41.83
CA THR A 29 28.40 -24.13 -40.97
C THR A 29 29.21 -25.13 -40.12
N THR A 30 28.84 -25.40 -38.87
CA THR A 30 28.24 -26.68 -38.38
C THR A 30 28.28 -26.84 -36.85
N CYS A 31 27.15 -27.37 -36.33
CA CYS A 31 26.92 -28.24 -35.15
C CYS A 31 27.64 -28.02 -33.81
N TRP A 32 26.89 -28.04 -32.70
CA TRP A 32 26.83 -29.18 -31.76
C TRP A 32 25.52 -29.14 -30.94
N ARG A 33 25.14 -30.34 -30.46
CA ARG A 33 23.79 -30.81 -30.09
C ARG A 33 23.18 -30.16 -28.84
N CYS A 34 21.85 -30.05 -28.89
CA CYS A 34 20.95 -29.78 -27.77
C CYS A 34 20.19 -31.09 -27.43
N SER A 35 20.05 -31.37 -26.14
CA SER A 35 19.33 -32.54 -25.60
C SER A 35 17.88 -32.17 -25.26
N THR A 36 16.92 -32.93 -25.77
CA THR A 36 15.45 -32.87 -25.53
C THR A 36 15.06 -33.58 -24.21
N PRO A 37 13.77 -33.55 -23.71
CA PRO A 37 12.54 -33.21 -24.44
C PRO A 37 11.49 -32.30 -23.75
N ILE A 38 10.71 -31.60 -24.58
CA ILE A 38 9.41 -31.00 -24.25
C ILE A 38 8.32 -31.72 -25.07
N CYS A 39 7.22 -32.03 -24.39
CA CYS A 39 6.03 -32.70 -24.90
C CYS A 39 5.19 -31.76 -25.79
N ARG A 40 4.74 -32.24 -26.96
CA ARG A 40 3.86 -31.52 -27.90
C ARG A 40 2.39 -31.92 -27.70
N ILE A 41 1.47 -30.93 -27.68
CA ILE A 41 0.05 -31.13 -27.99
C ILE A 41 -0.28 -30.37 -29.28
N ARG A 42 -0.92 -31.07 -30.23
CA ARG A 42 -1.34 -30.58 -31.56
C ARG A 42 -2.70 -29.88 -31.47
N VAL A 43 -2.83 -28.75 -32.18
CA VAL A 43 -4.10 -28.11 -32.54
C VAL A 43 -4.50 -28.61 -33.93
N SER A 44 -5.77 -29.00 -34.11
CA SER A 44 -6.35 -29.34 -35.41
C SER A 44 -7.55 -28.42 -35.73
N THR A 45 -7.42 -27.66 -36.81
CA THR A 45 -8.48 -26.90 -37.49
C THR A 45 -9.29 -27.80 -38.42
N LEU A 46 -10.62 -27.59 -38.51
CA LEU A 46 -11.44 -28.05 -39.65
C LEU A 46 -12.57 -27.06 -39.98
N ARG A 47 -12.86 -26.99 -41.29
CA ARG A 47 -13.61 -25.99 -42.05
C ARG A 47 -15.14 -26.06 -41.94
N ALA A 48 -15.78 -24.95 -42.30
CA ALA A 48 -17.22 -24.71 -42.45
C ALA A 48 -17.83 -25.18 -43.78
N ARG A 49 -19.15 -25.48 -43.80
CA ARG A 49 -20.24 -24.80 -44.57
C ARG A 49 -21.53 -25.65 -44.68
N GLY A 50 -22.70 -25.00 -44.55
CA GLY A 50 -24.02 -25.50 -45.01
C GLY A 50 -25.20 -24.86 -44.25
N ALA A 51 -26.15 -24.23 -44.95
CA ALA A 51 -27.15 -23.27 -44.43
C ALA A 51 -28.63 -23.72 -44.54
N GLY A 52 -29.44 -23.36 -43.53
CA GLY A 52 -30.88 -22.97 -43.56
C GLY A 52 -31.99 -24.05 -43.66
N PRO A 53 -33.29 -23.72 -43.39
CA PRO A 53 -33.85 -22.75 -42.44
C PRO A 53 -35.09 -23.23 -41.61
N ALA A 54 -35.36 -22.49 -40.53
CA ALA A 54 -36.60 -22.17 -39.79
C ALA A 54 -37.85 -23.09 -39.75
N GLY A 55 -38.32 -23.36 -38.52
CA GLY A 55 -39.69 -23.79 -38.21
C GLY A 55 -40.12 -23.37 -36.79
N ARG A 56 -41.07 -22.43 -36.68
CA ARG A 56 -41.70 -21.94 -35.43
C ARG A 56 -42.60 -23.00 -34.80
N ARG A 57 -42.60 -23.13 -33.46
CA ARG A 57 -43.81 -23.47 -32.67
C ARG A 57 -43.78 -22.81 -31.28
N SER A 58 -44.85 -22.08 -31.00
CA SER A 58 -45.24 -21.42 -29.75
C SER A 58 -46.07 -22.36 -28.87
N ARG A 59 -46.07 -22.12 -27.54
CA ARG A 59 -47.18 -22.37 -26.58
C ARG A 59 -46.81 -21.84 -25.16
N PRO A 60 -47.78 -21.56 -24.27
CA PRO A 60 -47.96 -20.23 -23.66
C PRO A 60 -47.79 -20.16 -22.13
N CYS A 61 -47.67 -18.93 -21.61
CA CYS A 61 -47.79 -18.61 -20.17
C CYS A 61 -49.24 -18.77 -19.66
N PRO A 62 -49.44 -19.23 -18.41
CA PRO A 62 -50.67 -19.02 -17.68
C PRO A 62 -50.57 -17.82 -16.72
N THR A 63 -51.65 -17.06 -16.69
CA THR A 63 -51.96 -15.90 -15.85
C THR A 63 -52.36 -16.26 -14.41
N ALA A 64 -52.37 -15.22 -13.58
CA ALA A 64 -52.63 -15.14 -12.13
C ALA A 64 -53.84 -15.91 -11.56
N GLY A 65 -53.71 -16.29 -10.28
CA GLY A 65 -54.83 -16.73 -9.41
C GLY A 65 -54.41 -16.96 -7.95
N SER A 66 -54.72 -15.97 -7.09
CA SER A 66 -55.08 -16.02 -5.65
C SER A 66 -54.13 -16.62 -4.57
N PRO A 67 -54.12 -16.06 -3.34
CA PRO A 67 -53.10 -16.34 -2.32
C PRO A 67 -53.48 -17.53 -1.41
N PRO A 68 -52.51 -18.28 -0.86
CA PRO A 68 -52.80 -19.21 0.22
C PRO A 68 -52.81 -18.51 1.59
N ALA A 69 -53.65 -19.07 2.45
CA ALA A 69 -54.10 -18.56 3.73
C ALA A 69 -52.99 -18.28 4.77
N ARG A 70 -53.28 -17.28 5.64
CA ARG A 70 -52.57 -17.07 6.91
C ARG A 70 -52.73 -18.30 7.81
N SER A 71 -51.64 -19.03 7.99
CA SER A 71 -51.45 -19.98 9.08
C SER A 71 -50.72 -19.27 10.22
N THR A 72 -51.44 -18.97 11.30
CA THR A 72 -50.87 -18.57 12.59
C THR A 72 -50.21 -19.79 13.25
N ALA A 73 -48.92 -19.98 13.00
CA ALA A 73 -48.09 -20.89 13.79
C ALA A 73 -47.28 -20.08 14.80
N ARG A 74 -47.61 -20.22 16.08
CA ARG A 74 -46.78 -19.80 17.22
C ARG A 74 -45.38 -20.39 17.05
N ALA A 75 -44.37 -19.56 16.85
CA ALA A 75 -42.98 -19.97 16.93
C ALA A 75 -42.66 -20.28 18.40
N SER A 76 -42.39 -21.55 18.70
CA SER A 76 -41.82 -21.96 19.98
C SER A 76 -40.40 -21.42 20.09
N ALA A 77 -40.12 -20.69 21.15
CA ALA A 77 -38.78 -20.33 21.57
C ALA A 77 -38.02 -21.60 21.98
N ASN A 78 -37.24 -22.16 21.05
CA ASN A 78 -36.07 -23.02 21.30
C ASN A 78 -35.47 -23.44 19.95
N SER A 79 -34.71 -22.53 19.34
CA SER A 79 -33.72 -22.89 18.33
C SER A 79 -32.34 -22.58 18.93
N PRO A 80 -31.42 -23.55 19.03
CA PRO A 80 -30.08 -23.26 19.51
C PRO A 80 -29.41 -22.30 18.52
N ALA A 81 -28.78 -21.26 19.06
CA ALA A 81 -28.03 -20.29 18.28
C ALA A 81 -27.02 -21.02 17.38
N ARG A 82 -27.14 -20.84 16.06
CA ARG A 82 -26.18 -21.38 15.11
C ARG A 82 -24.85 -20.66 15.34
N SER A 83 -23.88 -21.39 15.88
CA SER A 83 -22.48 -20.97 15.90
C SER A 83 -22.02 -20.64 14.48
N TRP A 84 -21.47 -19.44 14.29
CA TRP A 84 -20.92 -18.96 13.02
C TRP A 84 -19.56 -19.59 12.68
N SER A 85 -19.03 -20.45 13.54
CA SER A 85 -17.84 -21.26 13.28
C SER A 85 -18.25 -22.74 13.16
N THR A 86 -18.37 -23.24 11.92
CA THR A 86 -18.46 -24.68 11.70
C THR A 86 -17.07 -25.28 11.96
N ALA A 87 -16.81 -25.65 13.22
CA ALA A 87 -15.80 -26.64 13.53
C ALA A 87 -16.26 -27.96 12.88
N VAL A 88 -15.54 -28.39 11.85
CA VAL A 88 -15.76 -29.72 11.25
C VAL A 88 -15.25 -30.74 12.26
N ALA A 89 -16.17 -31.52 12.84
CA ALA A 89 -15.83 -32.63 13.72
C ALA A 89 -15.15 -33.75 12.93
N ASP A 90 -14.21 -34.44 13.60
CA ASP A 90 -13.43 -35.61 13.15
C ASP A 90 -12.21 -35.39 12.22
N ALA A 91 -11.29 -34.52 12.63
CA ALA A 91 -9.88 -34.65 12.26
C ALA A 91 -8.99 -34.38 13.48
N ARG A 92 -8.02 -35.25 13.76
CA ARG A 92 -7.04 -35.07 14.85
C ARG A 92 -6.46 -33.65 14.81
N VAL A 93 -6.62 -32.90 15.90
CA VAL A 93 -6.01 -31.58 16.10
C VAL A 93 -4.49 -31.74 15.90
N MET A 94 -3.95 -31.11 14.86
CA MET A 94 -2.51 -31.03 14.68
C MET A 94 -2.04 -29.72 15.30
N SER A 95 -1.31 -29.80 16.41
CA SER A 95 -0.59 -28.63 16.94
C SER A 95 0.46 -28.22 15.91
N VAL A 96 0.21 -27.11 15.21
CA VAL A 96 1.22 -26.47 14.38
C VAL A 96 2.12 -25.72 15.35
N GLU A 97 3.37 -26.19 15.52
CA GLU A 97 4.34 -25.42 16.29
C GLU A 97 4.50 -24.03 15.66
N PRO A 98 4.68 -22.98 16.48
CA PRO A 98 4.97 -21.65 15.95
C PRO A 98 6.16 -21.70 14.98
N PRO A 99 6.19 -20.86 13.94
CA PRO A 99 7.38 -20.72 13.09
C PRO A 99 8.63 -20.48 13.94
N SER A 100 9.77 -21.04 13.52
CA SER A 100 10.99 -21.07 14.33
C SER A 100 11.36 -19.67 14.85
N GLY A 101 11.37 -19.50 16.17
CA GLY A 101 11.76 -18.26 16.84
C GLY A 101 10.61 -17.36 17.30
N TYR A 102 9.37 -17.61 16.88
CA TYR A 102 8.16 -16.97 17.45
C TYR A 102 7.62 -17.82 18.61
N GLY A 103 7.08 -17.15 19.64
CA GLY A 103 6.47 -17.82 20.79
C GLY A 103 4.98 -18.10 20.59
N ILE A 104 4.38 -18.91 21.48
CA ILE A 104 2.92 -19.14 21.50
C ILE A 104 2.16 -17.81 21.64
N VAL A 105 2.69 -16.92 22.47
CA VAL A 105 2.17 -15.55 22.71
C VAL A 105 2.07 -14.74 21.41
N ASP A 106 2.95 -14.97 20.43
CA ASP A 106 2.93 -14.27 19.14
C ASP A 106 1.79 -14.77 18.23
N THR A 107 1.39 -16.03 18.40
CA THR A 107 0.30 -16.69 17.64
C THR A 107 -1.08 -16.55 18.29
N GLU A 108 -1.17 -16.00 19.51
CA GLU A 108 -2.45 -15.76 20.17
C GLU A 108 -3.35 -14.82 19.35
N ARG A 109 -4.67 -15.03 19.46
CA ARG A 109 -5.70 -14.23 18.78
C ARG A 109 -6.63 -13.60 19.82
N PRO A 110 -7.25 -12.44 19.53
CA PRO A 110 -8.27 -11.85 20.41
C PRO A 110 -9.41 -12.80 20.75
N LEU A 111 -9.92 -13.53 19.75
CA LEU A 111 -10.79 -14.69 19.96
C LEU A 111 -9.99 -15.97 19.68
N PRO A 112 -9.77 -16.84 20.69
CA PRO A 112 -9.07 -18.10 20.49
C PRO A 112 -9.76 -18.99 19.46
N GLU A 113 -8.98 -19.56 18.55
CA GLU A 113 -9.46 -20.44 17.49
C GLU A 113 -8.53 -21.64 17.34
N GLU A 114 -9.12 -22.81 17.07
CA GLU A 114 -8.39 -24.01 16.70
C GLU A 114 -8.53 -24.28 15.20
N HIS A 115 -7.46 -24.78 14.59
CA HIS A 115 -7.39 -24.98 13.16
C HIS A 115 -6.90 -26.37 12.78
N TYR A 116 -7.68 -27.05 11.94
CA TYR A 116 -7.39 -28.42 11.48
C TYR A 116 -6.42 -28.48 10.29
N SER A 117 -6.04 -27.34 9.71
CA SER A 117 -5.17 -27.30 8.52
C SER A 117 -3.68 -27.27 8.88
N ARG A 118 -2.81 -27.75 7.99
CA ARG A 118 -1.34 -27.68 8.17
C ARG A 118 -0.73 -26.29 7.95
N ARG A 119 -1.53 -25.27 7.61
CA ARG A 119 -1.06 -23.90 7.41
C ARG A 119 -0.61 -23.31 8.76
N SER A 120 0.44 -22.48 8.79
CA SER A 120 0.79 -21.71 9.99
C SER A 120 -0.25 -20.62 10.28
N ASP A 121 -0.28 -20.10 11.51
CA ASP A 121 -1.21 -19.03 11.87
C ASP A 121 -0.93 -17.72 11.14
N PHE A 122 0.34 -17.38 10.91
CA PHE A 122 0.72 -16.20 10.13
C PHE A 122 0.33 -16.32 8.65
N ALA A 123 0.49 -17.51 8.05
CA ALA A 123 0.00 -17.75 6.69
C ALA A 123 -1.54 -17.68 6.61
N ARG A 124 -2.27 -18.00 7.70
CA ARG A 124 -3.73 -17.79 7.77
C ARG A 124 -4.08 -16.31 7.84
N ASP A 125 -3.37 -15.53 8.65
CA ASP A 125 -3.58 -14.09 8.77
C ASP A 125 -3.43 -13.40 7.42
N ARG A 126 -2.33 -13.67 6.74
CA ARG A 126 -2.07 -13.21 5.38
C ARG A 126 -3.21 -13.56 4.43
N ALA A 127 -3.70 -14.81 4.50
CA ALA A 127 -4.82 -15.24 3.68
C ALA A 127 -6.13 -14.49 4.02
N ARG A 128 -6.42 -14.21 5.30
CA ARG A 128 -7.61 -13.43 5.69
C ARG A 128 -7.53 -12.02 5.12
N LEU A 129 -6.37 -11.38 5.23
CA LEU A 129 -6.14 -10.05 4.69
C LEU A 129 -6.28 -9.99 3.17
N LEU A 130 -5.68 -10.94 2.44
CA LEU A 130 -5.77 -11.04 0.97
C LEU A 130 -7.20 -11.17 0.45
N HIS A 131 -8.09 -11.80 1.22
CA HIS A 131 -9.49 -11.99 0.84
C HIS A 131 -10.44 -10.92 1.45
N SER A 132 -9.91 -9.93 2.17
CA SER A 132 -10.68 -8.86 2.80
C SER A 132 -11.34 -7.93 1.79
N GLY A 133 -12.45 -7.29 2.20
CA GLY A 133 -13.08 -6.24 1.42
C GLY A 133 -12.18 -5.01 1.32
N ALA A 134 -11.59 -4.59 2.43
CA ALA A 134 -10.73 -3.43 2.55
C ALA A 134 -9.53 -3.47 1.60
N LEU A 135 -8.83 -4.61 1.48
CA LEU A 135 -7.71 -4.73 0.54
C LEU A 135 -8.17 -4.58 -0.92
N ARG A 136 -9.31 -5.19 -1.29
CA ARG A 136 -9.88 -5.03 -2.64
C ARG A 136 -10.24 -3.58 -2.95
N ARG A 137 -10.72 -2.81 -1.97
CA ARG A 137 -11.07 -1.39 -2.16
C ARG A 137 -9.85 -0.53 -2.51
N LEU A 138 -8.63 -0.92 -2.11
CA LEU A 138 -7.41 -0.20 -2.48
C LEU A 138 -7.18 -0.14 -4.00
N ALA A 139 -7.75 -1.07 -4.77
CA ALA A 139 -7.66 -1.05 -6.24
C ALA A 139 -8.35 0.17 -6.88
N ALA A 140 -9.26 0.81 -6.15
CA ALA A 140 -10.05 1.96 -6.59
C ALA A 140 -9.78 3.22 -5.74
N LYS A 141 -8.68 3.24 -4.97
CA LYS A 141 -8.20 4.42 -4.25
C LYS A 141 -6.93 4.94 -4.93
N THR A 142 -6.92 6.24 -5.22
CA THR A 142 -5.78 6.88 -5.87
C THR A 142 -4.54 6.90 -4.97
N GLN A 143 -3.38 6.70 -5.61
CA GLN A 143 -2.06 6.95 -5.03
C GLN A 143 -1.56 8.34 -5.49
N VAL A 144 -0.44 8.79 -4.92
CA VAL A 144 0.13 10.15 -5.01
C VAL A 144 0.11 10.79 -6.41
N LEU A 145 0.29 10.01 -7.47
CA LEU A 145 0.43 10.53 -8.85
C LEU A 145 -0.84 10.45 -9.72
N SER A 146 -2.02 10.12 -9.17
CA SER A 146 -3.24 9.94 -9.97
C SER A 146 -4.39 10.79 -9.43
N PRO A 147 -4.74 11.94 -10.07
CA PRO A 147 -5.95 11.94 -10.91
C PRO A 147 -5.96 12.98 -12.05
N ALA A 148 -4.82 13.63 -12.34
CA ALA A 148 -4.77 14.77 -13.28
C ALA A 148 -4.41 14.38 -14.72
N ALA A 149 -4.14 13.10 -14.96
CA ALA A 149 -3.77 12.63 -16.28
C ALA A 149 -4.74 11.50 -16.65
N ASP A 150 -5.42 11.64 -17.79
CA ASP A 150 -6.21 10.59 -18.44
C ASP A 150 -5.28 9.42 -18.85
N LEU A 151 -4.67 8.75 -17.87
CA LEU A 151 -3.62 7.76 -18.08
C LEU A 151 -4.09 6.41 -17.53
N ASP A 152 -4.02 5.42 -18.42
CA ASP A 152 -4.45 4.03 -18.27
C ASP A 152 -3.59 3.22 -17.27
N PHE A 153 -2.50 3.80 -16.73
CA PHE A 153 -1.42 3.08 -16.01
C PHE A 153 -0.97 3.69 -14.68
N ALA A 154 -1.78 4.53 -14.02
CA ALA A 154 -1.38 5.05 -12.71
C ALA A 154 -1.47 3.97 -11.61
N ARG A 155 -0.41 3.80 -10.80
CA ARG A 155 -0.46 2.94 -9.61
C ARG A 155 -1.62 3.36 -8.70
N ASN A 156 -2.34 2.36 -8.20
CA ASN A 156 -3.31 2.53 -7.12
C ASN A 156 -2.70 2.03 -5.81
N ARG A 157 -3.42 2.22 -4.70
CA ARG A 157 -2.95 1.79 -3.38
C ARG A 157 -2.76 0.29 -3.26
N LEU A 158 -3.51 -0.51 -4.02
CA LEU A 158 -3.35 -1.96 -4.03
C LEU A 158 -2.03 -2.36 -4.69
N THR A 159 -1.70 -1.82 -5.85
CA THR A 159 -0.43 -2.11 -6.54
C THR A 159 0.76 -1.64 -5.70
N HIS A 160 0.66 -0.48 -5.06
CA HIS A 160 1.66 0.00 -4.09
C HIS A 160 1.83 -1.00 -2.93
N SER A 161 0.74 -1.39 -2.28
CA SER A 161 0.79 -2.33 -1.15
C SER A 161 1.37 -3.70 -1.54
N LEU A 162 1.13 -4.18 -2.77
CA LEU A 162 1.72 -5.41 -3.29
C LEU A 162 3.23 -5.29 -3.50
N GLU A 163 3.70 -4.14 -3.97
CA GLU A 163 5.12 -3.85 -4.13
C GLU A 163 5.83 -3.73 -2.78
N VAL A 164 5.24 -3.02 -1.82
CA VAL A 164 5.71 -2.93 -0.43
C VAL A 164 5.79 -4.32 0.20
N ALA A 165 4.79 -5.17 -0.01
CA ALA A 165 4.79 -6.55 0.48
C ALA A 165 5.90 -7.40 -0.16
N GLN A 166 6.20 -7.21 -1.44
CA GLN A 166 7.30 -7.93 -2.10
C GLN A 166 8.66 -7.57 -1.49
N VAL A 167 8.94 -6.28 -1.30
CA VAL A 167 10.18 -5.81 -0.64
C VAL A 167 10.25 -6.30 0.81
N GLY A 168 9.14 -6.22 1.55
CA GLY A 168 9.05 -6.65 2.93
C GLY A 168 9.31 -8.14 3.12
N ARG A 169 8.78 -9.01 2.25
CA ARG A 169 9.08 -10.45 2.28
C ARG A 169 10.56 -10.76 2.08
N GLU A 170 11.23 -10.03 1.20
CA GLU A 170 12.66 -10.21 0.91
C GLU A 170 13.52 -9.79 2.11
N LEU A 171 13.21 -8.64 2.71
CA LEU A 171 13.84 -8.17 3.95
C LEU A 171 13.60 -9.14 5.11
N ALA A 172 12.35 -9.61 5.30
CA ALA A 172 11.99 -10.58 6.33
C ALA A 172 12.83 -11.86 6.20
N SER A 173 12.89 -12.42 4.98
CA SER A 173 13.67 -13.63 4.70
C SER A 173 15.16 -13.42 5.00
N SER A 174 15.72 -12.27 4.60
CA SER A 174 17.13 -11.95 4.82
C SER A 174 17.47 -11.70 6.30
N LEU A 175 16.52 -11.18 7.07
CA LEU A 175 16.65 -10.91 8.51
C LEU A 175 16.25 -12.10 9.39
N GLY A 176 15.72 -13.19 8.81
CA GLY A 176 15.26 -14.36 9.56
C GLY A 176 13.96 -14.14 10.33
N LEU A 177 13.12 -13.23 9.85
CA LEU A 177 11.76 -12.99 10.34
C LEU A 177 10.77 -13.87 9.57
N ASP A 178 9.56 -14.06 10.09
CA ASP A 178 8.53 -14.79 9.34
C ASP A 178 8.00 -13.90 8.19
N PRO A 179 8.13 -14.32 6.92
CA PRO A 179 7.71 -13.50 5.79
C PRO A 179 6.21 -13.23 5.74
N ASP A 180 5.36 -14.09 6.32
CA ASP A 180 3.91 -13.90 6.29
C ASP A 180 3.44 -12.86 7.32
N VAL A 181 4.16 -12.69 8.45
CA VAL A 181 3.90 -11.59 9.40
C VAL A 181 4.20 -10.25 8.74
N VAL A 182 5.37 -10.10 8.13
CA VAL A 182 5.80 -8.86 7.47
C VAL A 182 4.93 -8.56 6.25
N ASP A 183 4.64 -9.56 5.41
CA ASP A 183 3.74 -9.40 4.25
C ASP A 183 2.34 -8.95 4.67
N THR A 184 1.79 -9.52 5.75
CA THR A 184 0.50 -9.08 6.32
C THR A 184 0.55 -7.61 6.72
N ALA A 185 1.60 -7.18 7.43
CA ALA A 185 1.78 -5.78 7.81
C ALA A 185 1.91 -4.86 6.58
N CYS A 186 2.73 -5.24 5.60
CA CYS A 186 2.90 -4.49 4.35
C CYS A 186 1.61 -4.37 3.54
N LEU A 187 0.79 -5.41 3.46
CA LEU A 187 -0.50 -5.34 2.78
C LEU A 187 -1.53 -4.51 3.57
N ALA A 188 -1.37 -4.40 4.89
CA ALA A 188 -2.31 -3.72 5.76
C ALA A 188 -2.03 -2.21 5.93
N HIS A 189 -0.80 -1.74 5.68
CA HIS A 189 -0.35 -0.38 6.02
C HIS A 189 -1.30 0.72 5.49
N ASP A 190 -1.84 0.51 4.30
CA ASP A 190 -2.63 1.50 3.57
C ASP A 190 -4.15 1.32 3.67
N LEU A 191 -4.65 0.32 4.40
CA LEU A 191 -6.09 -0.03 4.43
C LEU A 191 -6.99 1.12 4.87
N GLY A 192 -6.55 1.86 5.87
CA GLY A 192 -7.33 2.92 6.49
C GLY A 192 -7.32 4.25 5.74
N HIS A 193 -6.59 4.38 4.63
CA HIS A 193 -6.58 5.62 3.86
C HIS A 193 -7.98 5.96 3.33
N PRO A 194 -8.51 7.17 3.57
CA PRO A 194 -9.82 7.57 3.07
C PRO A 194 -9.75 7.91 1.57
N PRO A 195 -10.91 8.17 0.92
CA PRO A 195 -10.93 8.77 -0.40
C PRO A 195 -10.01 9.99 -0.51
N PHE A 196 -9.31 10.15 -1.64
CA PHE A 196 -8.36 11.24 -1.89
C PHE A 196 -7.13 11.28 -0.95
N GLY A 197 -6.81 10.16 -0.29
CA GLY A 197 -5.58 9.98 0.48
C GLY A 197 -5.42 11.03 1.59
N HIS A 198 -4.21 11.59 1.73
CA HIS A 198 -3.90 12.61 2.75
C HIS A 198 -4.84 13.83 2.72
N ASN A 199 -5.38 14.18 1.56
CA ASN A 199 -6.34 15.28 1.46
C ASN A 199 -7.66 14.92 2.14
N GLY A 200 -8.11 13.66 2.00
CA GLY A 200 -9.26 13.14 2.72
C GLY A 200 -9.01 12.93 4.21
N GLU A 201 -7.80 12.52 4.60
CA GLU A 201 -7.42 12.43 6.03
C GLU A 201 -7.61 13.77 6.72
N ARG A 202 -7.16 14.86 6.07
CA ARG A 202 -7.33 16.22 6.61
C ARG A 202 -8.80 16.59 6.76
N ALA A 203 -9.62 16.33 5.74
CA ALA A 203 -11.05 16.62 5.80
C ALA A 203 -11.74 15.87 6.96
N LEU A 204 -11.52 14.56 7.05
CA LEU A 204 -12.13 13.74 8.11
C LEU A 204 -11.57 14.09 9.50
N SER A 205 -10.27 14.38 9.60
CA SER A 205 -9.68 14.75 10.88
C SER A 205 -10.18 16.11 11.39
N GLU A 206 -10.35 17.09 10.50
CA GLU A 206 -10.93 18.39 10.83
C GLU A 206 -12.41 18.24 11.21
N TRP A 207 -13.18 17.46 10.46
CA TRP A 207 -14.61 17.24 10.72
C TRP A 207 -14.88 16.46 12.01
N ALA A 208 -14.04 15.47 12.34
CA ALA A 208 -14.16 14.61 13.52
C ALA A 208 -13.30 15.06 14.71
N ALA A 209 -12.79 16.30 14.71
CA ALA A 209 -11.86 16.79 15.73
C ALA A 209 -12.40 16.68 17.17
N ASP A 210 -13.71 16.88 17.34
CA ASP A 210 -14.44 16.77 18.60
C ASP A 210 -14.51 15.34 19.16
N ILE A 211 -14.23 14.32 18.36
CA ILE A 211 -14.20 12.91 18.75
C ILE A 211 -12.80 12.28 18.61
N GLY A 212 -11.75 13.10 18.65
CA GLY A 212 -10.35 12.67 18.57
C GLY A 212 -9.78 12.61 17.14
N GLY A 213 -10.51 13.10 16.14
CA GLY A 213 -10.04 13.21 14.76
C GLY A 213 -9.96 11.88 14.00
N PHE A 214 -9.11 11.85 12.98
CA PHE A 214 -8.94 10.73 12.06
C PHE A 214 -7.48 10.55 11.66
N GLU A 215 -7.01 9.31 11.64
CA GLU A 215 -5.68 8.94 11.14
C GLU A 215 -5.77 7.59 10.42
N GLY A 216 -5.17 7.47 9.24
CA GLY A 216 -5.26 6.28 8.40
C GLY A 216 -4.72 5.01 9.06
N ASN A 217 -3.65 5.07 9.83
CA ASN A 217 -3.05 3.93 10.54
C ASN A 217 -3.94 3.48 11.71
N ALA A 218 -4.53 4.42 12.45
CA ALA A 218 -5.54 4.10 13.45
C ALA A 218 -6.77 3.44 12.81
N GLN A 219 -7.17 3.92 11.64
CA GLN A 219 -8.24 3.30 10.85
C GLN A 219 -7.85 1.91 10.33
N SER A 220 -6.59 1.68 9.92
CA SER A 220 -6.10 0.36 9.54
C SER A 220 -6.24 -0.64 10.68
N LEU A 221 -5.83 -0.29 11.90
CA LEU A 221 -6.03 -1.16 13.08
C LEU A 221 -7.52 -1.47 13.29
N ARG A 222 -8.37 -0.44 13.29
CA ARG A 222 -9.83 -0.57 13.44
C ARG A 222 -10.47 -1.46 12.37
N ILE A 223 -9.99 -1.40 11.12
CA ILE A 223 -10.44 -2.29 10.04
C ILE A 223 -10.09 -3.74 10.35
N LEU A 224 -8.84 -4.00 10.76
CA LEU A 224 -8.34 -5.35 11.03
C LEU A 224 -9.03 -6.00 12.23
N THR A 225 -9.41 -5.21 13.24
CA THR A 225 -9.90 -5.71 14.54
C THR A 225 -11.42 -5.57 14.72
N ARG A 226 -12.10 -4.74 13.92
CA ARG A 226 -13.54 -4.46 14.08
C ARG A 226 -14.34 -4.48 12.77
N LEU A 227 -13.92 -3.73 11.75
CA LEU A 227 -14.81 -3.43 10.62
C LEU A 227 -14.87 -4.52 9.55
N GLU A 228 -13.81 -5.32 9.34
CA GLU A 228 -13.88 -6.43 8.40
C GLU A 228 -14.76 -7.57 8.94
N PRO A 229 -15.87 -7.93 8.26
CA PRO A 229 -16.81 -8.90 8.79
C PRO A 229 -16.29 -10.32 8.55
N LYS A 230 -15.52 -10.86 9.50
CA LYS A 230 -14.96 -12.22 9.37
C LYS A 230 -15.18 -13.10 10.59
N VAL A 231 -14.98 -12.58 11.80
CA VAL A 231 -15.13 -13.36 13.04
C VAL A 231 -15.99 -12.60 14.03
N PHE A 232 -16.98 -13.29 14.58
CA PHE A 232 -17.86 -12.79 15.63
C PHE A 232 -17.87 -13.77 16.80
N GLY A 233 -17.85 -13.26 18.02
CA GLY A 233 -18.02 -14.09 19.21
C GLY A 233 -19.48 -14.41 19.50
N GLN A 234 -19.71 -15.14 20.59
CA GLN A 234 -21.05 -15.63 20.93
C GLN A 234 -22.02 -14.50 21.31
N GLY A 235 -21.50 -13.37 21.81
CA GLY A 235 -22.27 -12.19 22.16
C GLY A 235 -22.55 -11.26 20.97
N GLY A 236 -22.09 -11.61 19.77
CA GLY A 236 -22.21 -10.76 18.57
C GLY A 236 -21.12 -9.68 18.46
N GLU A 237 -20.14 -9.69 19.36
CA GLU A 237 -18.96 -8.84 19.27
C GLU A 237 -18.12 -9.21 18.05
N THR A 238 -17.65 -8.22 17.29
CA THR A 238 -16.76 -8.42 16.14
C THR A 238 -15.31 -8.49 16.59
N PHE A 239 -14.54 -9.37 15.95
CA PHE A 239 -13.07 -9.45 16.09
C PHE A 239 -12.36 -9.09 14.78
N GLY A 240 -13.08 -8.49 13.83
CA GLY A 240 -12.55 -8.16 12.52
C GLY A 240 -12.07 -9.43 11.81
N LEU A 241 -10.83 -9.39 11.31
CA LEU A 241 -10.12 -10.54 10.74
C LEU A 241 -9.56 -11.50 11.80
N ASN A 242 -9.62 -11.15 13.09
CA ASN A 242 -9.12 -11.93 14.22
C ASN A 242 -7.68 -12.42 14.00
N LEU A 243 -6.79 -11.53 13.57
CA LEU A 243 -5.39 -11.84 13.27
C LEU A 243 -4.60 -12.18 14.56
N THR A 244 -3.45 -12.83 14.40
CA THR A 244 -2.55 -13.11 15.53
C THR A 244 -1.93 -11.83 16.10
N ARG A 245 -1.46 -11.92 17.36
CA ARG A 245 -0.81 -10.82 18.08
C ARG A 245 0.36 -10.24 17.28
N ALA A 246 1.24 -11.08 16.74
CA ALA A 246 2.40 -10.61 15.99
C ALA A 246 2.02 -9.91 14.68
N SER A 247 1.05 -10.42 13.93
CA SER A 247 0.55 -9.78 12.70
C SER A 247 -0.09 -8.42 12.98
N LEU A 248 -0.86 -8.29 14.05
CA LEU A 248 -1.47 -7.01 14.43
C LEU A 248 -0.41 -6.00 14.88
N ASP A 249 0.52 -6.40 15.74
CA ASP A 249 1.60 -5.52 16.22
C ASP A 249 2.55 -5.09 15.10
N ALA A 250 2.85 -5.98 14.15
CA ALA A 250 3.62 -5.63 12.95
C ALA A 250 2.89 -4.60 12.06
N SER A 251 1.56 -4.59 12.10
CA SER A 251 0.72 -3.65 11.33
C SER A 251 0.54 -2.29 12.04
N CYS A 252 1.06 -2.11 13.27
CA CYS A 252 0.92 -0.88 14.05
C CYS A 252 2.13 0.05 13.86
N LYS A 253 2.05 0.96 12.87
CA LYS A 253 3.09 1.98 12.58
C LYS A 253 3.32 2.97 13.72
N TYR A 254 2.26 3.38 14.41
CA TYR A 254 2.32 4.35 15.51
C TYR A 254 1.82 3.69 16.81
N PRO A 255 2.72 3.14 17.63
CA PRO A 255 2.37 2.40 18.85
C PRO A 255 1.99 3.35 20.01
N TRP A 256 1.11 4.31 19.75
CA TRP A 256 0.61 5.30 20.71
C TRP A 256 -0.77 5.84 20.32
N SER A 257 -1.51 6.38 21.29
CA SER A 257 -2.85 6.94 21.12
C SER A 257 -2.83 8.39 20.66
N ALA A 258 -4.01 8.96 20.41
CA ALA A 258 -4.15 10.38 20.05
C ALA A 258 -3.65 11.35 21.15
N ASP A 259 -3.68 10.93 22.42
CA ASP A 259 -3.19 11.76 23.55
C ASP A 259 -1.66 11.93 23.53
N GLU A 260 -0.97 10.98 22.89
CA GLU A 260 0.49 10.95 22.72
C GLU A 260 0.88 11.23 21.26
N ALA A 261 -0.03 11.83 20.48
CA ALA A 261 0.18 12.02 19.05
C ALA A 261 1.42 12.87 18.75
N VAL A 262 2.15 12.45 17.73
CA VAL A 262 3.35 13.15 17.25
C VAL A 262 2.96 13.95 16.01
N THR A 263 3.34 15.22 15.97
CA THR A 263 3.09 16.07 14.81
C THR A 263 4.15 15.82 13.73
N ASP A 264 3.73 15.46 12.52
CA ASP A 264 4.64 15.31 11.38
C ASP A 264 5.07 16.67 10.78
N ALA A 265 6.03 16.67 9.86
CA ALA A 265 6.53 17.89 9.21
C ALA A 265 5.44 18.69 8.44
N SER A 266 4.30 18.06 8.12
CA SER A 266 3.16 18.71 7.47
C SER A 266 2.14 19.29 8.47
N GLY A 267 2.38 19.13 9.77
CA GLY A 267 1.51 19.59 10.84
C GLY A 267 0.37 18.62 11.20
N ARG A 268 0.39 17.37 10.71
CA ARG A 268 -0.64 16.36 11.03
C ARG A 268 -0.28 15.60 12.29
N GLN A 269 -1.27 15.37 13.15
CA GLN A 269 -1.14 14.48 14.30
C GLN A 269 -1.09 13.02 13.82
N LYS A 270 -0.07 12.28 14.25
CA LYS A 270 0.13 10.86 13.94
C LYS A 270 -0.10 10.03 15.19
N PHE A 271 -1.02 9.08 15.11
CA PHE A 271 -1.37 8.12 16.15
C PHE A 271 -1.93 6.84 15.51
N GLY A 272 -1.89 5.70 16.22
CA GLY A 272 -2.21 4.39 15.63
C GLY A 272 -3.42 3.68 16.24
N VAL A 273 -4.13 4.31 17.17
CA VAL A 273 -5.27 3.69 17.86
C VAL A 273 -6.31 4.74 18.27
N TYR A 274 -7.58 4.44 18.02
CA TYR A 274 -8.73 5.20 18.54
C TYR A 274 -9.10 4.74 19.94
N SER A 275 -9.83 5.56 20.70
CA SER A 275 -10.33 5.23 22.05
C SER A 275 -10.99 3.86 22.14
N ASP A 276 -11.83 3.53 21.15
CA ASP A 276 -12.61 2.29 21.10
C ASP A 276 -11.72 1.05 20.89
N ASP A 277 -10.52 1.26 20.34
CA ASP A 277 -9.55 0.25 19.94
C ASP A 277 -8.45 0.03 20.99
N VAL A 278 -8.44 0.84 22.05
CA VAL A 278 -7.47 0.72 23.16
C VAL A 278 -7.46 -0.69 23.79
N PRO A 279 -8.61 -1.39 24.00
CA PRO A 279 -8.58 -2.73 24.59
C PRO A 279 -7.76 -3.75 23.76
N VAL A 280 -8.02 -3.82 22.45
CA VAL A 280 -7.27 -4.74 21.56
C VAL A 280 -5.82 -4.29 21.37
N PHE A 281 -5.57 -2.99 21.32
CA PHE A 281 -4.23 -2.43 21.27
C PHE A 281 -3.42 -2.74 22.54
N THR A 282 -4.02 -2.65 23.71
CA THR A 282 -3.36 -2.99 24.97
C THR A 282 -3.02 -4.48 25.02
N TRP A 283 -3.95 -5.33 24.58
CA TRP A 283 -3.74 -6.78 24.50
C TRP A 283 -2.62 -7.15 23.52
N LEU A 284 -2.55 -6.53 22.33
CA LEU A 284 -1.53 -6.87 21.35
C LEU A 284 -0.14 -6.37 21.77
N ARG A 285 -0.09 -5.27 22.53
CA ARG A 285 1.14 -4.63 23.03
C ARG A 285 1.60 -5.13 24.40
N GLN A 286 0.92 -6.13 24.98
CA GLN A 286 1.28 -6.64 26.30
C GLN A 286 2.74 -7.13 26.34
N GLY A 287 3.52 -6.58 27.27
CA GLY A 287 4.96 -6.88 27.41
C GLY A 287 5.88 -6.07 26.50
N ALA A 288 5.34 -5.28 25.57
CA ALA A 288 6.11 -4.35 24.76
C ALA A 288 6.46 -3.08 25.54
N ARG A 289 7.62 -2.48 25.23
CA ARG A 289 7.95 -1.15 25.76
C ARG A 289 7.11 -0.08 25.07
N ALA A 290 6.69 0.93 25.83
CA ALA A 290 5.92 2.06 25.29
C ALA A 290 6.67 2.74 24.13
N GLY A 291 5.96 3.06 23.05
CA GLY A 291 6.50 3.74 21.87
C GLY A 291 7.46 2.92 20.99
N VAL A 292 7.83 1.68 21.37
CA VAL A 292 8.84 0.89 20.63
C VAL A 292 8.18 -0.01 19.58
N LEU A 293 8.59 0.12 18.32
CA LEU A 293 8.15 -0.77 17.25
C LEU A 293 8.84 -2.14 17.32
N CYS A 294 8.10 -3.21 17.03
CA CYS A 294 8.71 -4.49 16.73
C CYS A 294 9.49 -4.42 15.41
N VAL A 295 10.48 -5.29 15.23
CA VAL A 295 11.32 -5.31 14.02
C VAL A 295 10.49 -5.54 12.76
N GLU A 296 9.40 -6.31 12.83
CA GLU A 296 8.53 -6.58 11.69
C GLU A 296 7.82 -5.30 11.20
N ALA A 297 7.36 -4.45 12.13
CA ALA A 297 6.79 -3.15 11.80
C ALA A 297 7.85 -2.21 11.20
N GLN A 298 9.08 -2.23 11.71
CA GLN A 298 10.19 -1.45 11.16
C GLN A 298 10.59 -1.91 9.74
N VAL A 299 10.49 -3.21 9.45
CA VAL A 299 10.70 -3.74 8.10
C VAL A 299 9.57 -3.30 7.17
N MET A 300 8.32 -3.31 7.63
CA MET A 300 7.18 -2.76 6.86
C MET A 300 7.41 -1.28 6.53
N ASP A 301 7.80 -0.46 7.51
CA ASP A 301 8.08 0.97 7.31
C ASP A 301 9.23 1.21 6.33
N LEU A 302 10.33 0.46 6.43
CA LEU A 302 11.44 0.55 5.48
C LEU A 302 11.01 0.11 4.07
N SER A 303 10.18 -0.93 3.97
CA SER A 303 9.67 -1.42 2.69
C SER A 303 8.79 -0.38 2.01
N ASP A 304 7.94 0.30 2.77
CA ASP A 304 7.13 1.42 2.30
C ASP A 304 8.01 2.58 1.85
N ASP A 305 9.05 2.94 2.62
CA ASP A 305 9.99 3.99 2.25
C ASP A 305 10.78 3.70 0.95
N ILE A 306 11.23 2.45 0.78
CA ILE A 306 11.93 2.00 -0.43
C ILE A 306 10.99 2.00 -1.64
N ALA A 307 9.81 1.38 -1.52
CA ALA A 307 8.84 1.32 -2.60
C ALA A 307 8.39 2.73 -2.97
N TYR A 308 7.93 3.53 -2.01
CA TYR A 308 7.48 4.90 -2.22
C TYR A 308 8.54 5.76 -2.92
N SER A 309 9.81 5.68 -2.51
CA SER A 309 10.86 6.49 -3.13
C SER A 309 11.20 6.05 -4.56
N VAL A 310 11.37 4.75 -4.80
CA VAL A 310 11.85 4.21 -6.08
C VAL A 310 10.72 4.11 -7.12
N HIS A 311 9.55 3.62 -6.70
CA HIS A 311 8.41 3.42 -7.59
C HIS A 311 7.74 4.73 -7.96
N ASP A 312 7.59 5.69 -7.03
CA ASP A 312 7.06 7.01 -7.40
C ASP A 312 8.04 7.74 -8.33
N PHE A 313 9.35 7.57 -8.18
CA PHE A 313 10.33 8.10 -9.13
C PHE A 313 10.15 7.49 -10.53
N GLU A 314 9.99 6.17 -10.62
CA GLU A 314 9.68 5.50 -11.87
C GLU A 314 8.39 6.02 -12.52
N ASP A 315 7.31 6.13 -11.76
CA ASP A 315 6.05 6.65 -12.28
C ASP A 315 6.20 8.11 -12.71
N ALA A 316 6.96 8.92 -11.95
CA ALA A 316 7.19 10.31 -12.29
C ALA A 316 7.97 10.45 -13.62
N VAL A 317 8.92 9.56 -13.90
CA VAL A 317 9.61 9.50 -15.20
C VAL A 317 8.68 9.01 -16.31
N LEU A 318 7.97 7.88 -16.10
CA LEU A 318 7.05 7.31 -17.10
C LEU A 318 5.97 8.28 -17.54
N ASN A 319 5.44 9.07 -16.61
CA ASN A 319 4.39 10.04 -16.85
C ASN A 319 4.92 11.42 -17.30
N GLY A 320 6.25 11.58 -17.44
CA GLY A 320 6.87 12.83 -17.87
C GLY A 320 6.75 13.96 -16.86
N TYR A 321 6.53 13.65 -15.58
CA TYR A 321 6.58 14.64 -14.49
C TYR A 321 8.01 15.05 -14.19
N VAL A 322 8.97 14.15 -14.33
CA VAL A 322 10.40 14.40 -14.13
C VAL A 322 11.07 14.69 -15.47
N ASP A 323 11.76 15.83 -15.54
CA ASP A 323 12.63 16.18 -16.66
C ASP A 323 13.99 15.47 -16.50
N VAL A 324 14.11 14.29 -17.12
CA VAL A 324 15.32 13.44 -17.01
C VAL A 324 16.59 14.14 -17.53
N PRO A 325 16.58 14.83 -18.69
CA PRO A 325 17.72 15.66 -19.11
C PRO A 325 18.15 16.70 -18.07
N ALA A 326 17.20 17.31 -17.34
CA ALA A 326 17.53 18.26 -16.28
C ALA A 326 18.21 17.59 -15.08
N LEU A 327 17.91 16.32 -14.78
CA LEU A 327 18.59 15.57 -13.71
C LEU A 327 20.07 15.32 -14.03
N GLY A 328 20.39 14.94 -15.27
CA GLY A 328 21.78 14.75 -15.71
C GLY A 328 22.54 16.07 -15.93
N SER A 329 21.82 17.19 -16.02
CA SER A 329 22.43 18.51 -16.12
C SER A 329 22.90 18.99 -14.75
N ARG A 330 24.22 19.16 -14.58
CA ARG A 330 24.80 19.77 -13.35
C ARG A 330 24.43 21.25 -13.19
N VAL A 331 23.80 21.85 -14.20
CA VAL A 331 23.28 23.22 -14.16
C VAL A 331 21.97 23.15 -13.36
N ASP A 332 21.83 23.96 -12.32
CA ASP A 332 20.70 23.98 -11.36
C ASP A 332 20.63 22.83 -10.34
N HIS A 333 21.69 22.03 -10.20
CA HIS A 333 21.80 20.96 -9.20
C HIS A 333 21.56 21.46 -7.75
N ASP A 334 22.19 22.58 -7.38
CA ASP A 334 22.00 23.19 -6.05
C ASP A 334 20.58 23.75 -5.86
N ALA A 335 19.95 24.25 -6.92
CA ALA A 335 18.57 24.76 -6.86
C ALA A 335 17.57 23.62 -6.68
N LEU A 336 17.76 22.50 -7.38
CA LEU A 336 16.98 21.28 -7.21
C LEU A 336 17.14 20.75 -5.78
N VAL A 337 18.38 20.61 -5.30
CA VAL A 337 18.65 20.13 -3.93
C VAL A 337 18.11 21.11 -2.88
N THR A 338 18.11 22.41 -3.13
CA THR A 338 17.47 23.41 -2.24
C THR A 338 15.96 23.17 -2.14
N SER A 339 15.30 22.91 -3.27
CA SER A 339 13.89 22.52 -3.28
C SER A 339 13.66 21.22 -2.50
N MET A 340 14.51 20.20 -2.68
CA MET A 340 14.42 18.94 -1.92
C MET A 340 14.59 19.17 -0.42
N HIS A 341 15.59 19.96 -0.01
CA HIS A 341 15.91 20.24 1.39
C HIS A 341 14.73 20.86 2.14
N SER A 342 13.96 21.73 1.49
CA SER A 342 12.74 22.31 2.06
C SER A 342 11.68 21.24 2.39
N TRP A 343 11.65 20.15 1.62
CA TRP A 343 10.66 19.07 1.76
C TRP A 343 11.11 17.97 2.72
N VAL A 344 12.41 17.63 2.70
CA VAL A 344 13.02 16.62 3.58
C VAL A 344 13.05 17.06 5.06
N GLY A 345 12.67 18.31 5.35
CA GLY A 345 12.37 18.78 6.70
C GLY A 345 13.62 18.89 7.59
N GLY A 346 14.79 19.13 7.00
CA GLY A 346 16.04 19.37 7.74
C GLY A 346 16.69 18.13 8.36
N SER A 347 16.21 16.92 8.07
CA SER A 347 16.80 15.66 8.59
C SER A 347 18.22 15.39 8.07
N PHE A 348 18.55 16.00 6.92
CA PHE A 348 19.85 15.92 6.26
C PHE A 348 20.31 17.32 5.91
N SER A 349 21.60 17.57 6.09
CA SER A 349 22.23 18.79 5.60
C SER A 349 22.22 18.84 4.08
N HIS A 350 22.30 20.05 3.52
CA HIS A 350 22.40 20.25 2.08
C HIS A 350 23.57 19.47 1.46
N ALA A 351 24.72 19.43 2.14
CA ALA A 351 25.90 18.67 1.70
C ALA A 351 25.66 17.15 1.67
N GLU A 352 24.91 16.60 2.63
CA GLU A 352 24.54 15.18 2.64
C GLU A 352 23.61 14.83 1.47
N LEU A 353 22.67 15.72 1.13
CA LEU A 353 21.76 15.54 0.00
C LEU A 353 22.50 15.63 -1.34
N ILE A 354 23.41 16.58 -1.51
CA ILE A 354 24.28 16.65 -2.71
C ILE A 354 25.08 15.35 -2.85
N ALA A 355 25.76 14.92 -1.78
CA ALA A 355 26.57 13.71 -1.84
C ALA A 355 25.73 12.45 -2.10
N ALA A 356 24.47 12.42 -1.65
CA ALA A 356 23.53 11.34 -1.95
C ALA A 356 23.08 11.37 -3.41
N PHE A 357 22.80 12.55 -3.95
CA PHE A 357 22.43 12.68 -5.35
C PHE A 357 23.61 12.31 -6.27
N ASP A 358 24.84 12.75 -5.96
CA ASP A 358 26.05 12.37 -6.69
C ASP A 358 26.25 10.85 -6.74
N ARG A 359 25.94 10.13 -5.66
CA ARG A 359 25.99 8.65 -5.64
C ARG A 359 24.96 8.01 -6.55
N LEU A 360 23.75 8.57 -6.62
CA LEU A 360 22.70 8.10 -7.52
C LEU A 360 23.07 8.38 -8.99
N ASP A 361 23.51 9.61 -9.28
CA ASP A 361 23.97 10.05 -10.60
C ASP A 361 25.16 9.23 -11.12
N SER A 362 26.04 8.78 -10.21
CA SER A 362 27.20 7.95 -10.56
C SER A 362 26.88 6.48 -10.89
N LEU A 363 25.61 6.04 -10.81
CA LEU A 363 25.24 4.67 -11.15
C LEU A 363 25.36 4.44 -12.66
N ASP A 364 25.99 3.34 -13.07
CA ASP A 364 26.16 2.98 -14.50
C ASP A 364 24.85 2.91 -15.31
N ILE A 365 23.73 2.67 -14.61
CA ILE A 365 22.38 2.57 -15.19
C ILE A 365 21.50 3.78 -14.87
N TRP A 366 22.08 4.84 -14.30
CA TRP A 366 21.41 6.13 -14.19
C TRP A 366 21.04 6.65 -15.58
N MET A 367 19.97 7.43 -15.65
CA MET A 367 19.38 7.86 -16.92
C MET A 367 19.60 9.36 -17.13
N ASP A 368 20.26 9.70 -18.23
CA ASP A 368 20.45 11.09 -18.68
C ASP A 368 19.46 11.50 -19.79
N ASP A 369 18.75 10.53 -20.36
CA ASP A 369 17.76 10.74 -21.40
C ASP A 369 16.47 9.93 -21.17
N TRP A 370 15.36 10.45 -21.70
CA TRP A 370 14.09 9.74 -21.68
C TRP A 370 13.31 10.00 -22.97
N ASN A 371 12.99 8.92 -23.69
CA ASN A 371 12.22 8.98 -24.93
C ASN A 371 11.01 8.04 -24.95
N GLY A 372 10.70 7.38 -23.82
CA GLY A 372 9.59 6.44 -23.69
C GLY A 372 9.72 5.14 -24.48
N SER A 373 10.83 4.91 -25.20
CA SER A 373 11.05 3.66 -25.95
C SER A 373 11.13 2.44 -25.03
N ARG A 374 10.88 1.24 -25.57
CA ARG A 374 11.01 0.00 -24.79
C ARG A 374 12.39 -0.19 -24.16
N VAL A 375 13.44 0.31 -24.81
CA VAL A 375 14.81 0.26 -24.27
C VAL A 375 14.95 1.21 -23.07
N ALA A 376 14.43 2.43 -23.17
CA ALA A 376 14.42 3.38 -22.06
C ALA A 376 13.60 2.84 -20.86
N GLN A 377 12.42 2.28 -21.12
CA GLN A 377 11.60 1.64 -20.09
C GLN A 377 12.32 0.46 -19.42
N ALA A 378 13.02 -0.38 -20.19
CA ALA A 378 13.81 -1.47 -19.62
C ALA A 378 14.98 -0.97 -18.75
N ARG A 379 15.65 0.13 -19.14
CA ARG A 379 16.68 0.78 -18.32
C ARG A 379 16.10 1.28 -17.00
N LEU A 380 14.96 1.99 -17.05
CA LEU A 380 14.28 2.47 -15.84
C LEU A 380 13.89 1.32 -14.91
N LYS A 381 13.31 0.24 -15.44
CA LYS A 381 12.96 -0.96 -14.65
C LYS A 381 14.18 -1.66 -14.03
N ASN A 382 15.32 -1.65 -14.71
CA ASN A 382 16.56 -2.19 -14.16
C ASN A 382 17.14 -1.26 -13.08
N LEU A 383 17.07 0.06 -13.26
CA LEU A 383 17.45 1.06 -12.27
C LEU A 383 16.63 0.88 -10.98
N THR A 384 15.31 0.78 -11.08
CA THR A 384 14.45 0.57 -9.91
C THR A 384 14.80 -0.72 -9.18
N SER A 385 14.94 -1.83 -9.91
CA SER A 385 15.32 -3.13 -9.32
C SER A 385 16.68 -3.08 -8.60
N GLN A 386 17.68 -2.40 -9.20
CA GLN A 386 18.99 -2.23 -8.59
C GLN A 386 18.92 -1.37 -7.32
N LEU A 387 18.18 -0.27 -7.33
CA LEU A 387 18.02 0.61 -6.18
C LEU A 387 17.36 -0.11 -5.01
N ILE A 388 16.26 -0.83 -5.27
CA ILE A 388 15.55 -1.64 -4.27
C ILE A 388 16.50 -2.66 -3.64
N GLY A 389 17.18 -3.47 -4.46
CA GLY A 389 18.12 -4.49 -3.98
C GLY A 389 19.29 -3.88 -3.19
N ARG A 390 19.82 -2.74 -3.63
CA ARG A 390 20.90 -2.02 -2.94
C ARG A 390 20.47 -1.48 -1.58
N PHE A 391 19.31 -0.83 -1.50
CA PHE A 391 18.78 -0.27 -0.26
C PHE A 391 18.42 -1.38 0.74
N ALA A 392 17.68 -2.39 0.30
CA ALA A 392 17.29 -3.53 1.12
C ALA A 392 18.51 -4.33 1.60
N GLY A 393 19.47 -4.59 0.71
CA GLY A 393 20.71 -5.30 1.03
C GLY A 393 21.57 -4.54 2.04
N SER A 394 21.74 -3.23 1.86
CA SER A 394 22.54 -2.39 2.77
C SER A 394 21.90 -2.31 4.18
N ALA A 395 20.58 -2.16 4.26
CA ALA A 395 19.87 -2.16 5.53
C ALA A 395 19.92 -3.53 6.23
N THR A 396 19.77 -4.61 5.46
CA THR A 396 19.92 -5.99 5.97
C THR A 396 21.31 -6.21 6.57
N GLN A 397 22.36 -5.86 5.82
CA GLN A 397 23.74 -6.03 6.27
C GLN A 397 24.00 -5.24 7.54
N ALA A 398 23.67 -3.94 7.55
CA ALA A 398 23.88 -3.08 8.71
C ALA A 398 23.10 -3.57 9.94
N THR A 399 21.88 -4.10 9.75
CA THR A 399 21.09 -4.69 10.84
C THR A 399 21.75 -5.94 11.40
N ARG A 400 22.22 -6.86 10.54
CA ARG A 400 22.92 -8.08 10.96
C ARG A 400 24.24 -7.79 11.68
N GLU A 401 24.97 -6.76 11.24
CA GLU A 401 26.21 -6.33 11.89
C GLU A 401 25.95 -5.69 13.27
N ALA A 402 24.89 -4.89 13.39
CA ALA A 402 24.52 -4.26 14.66
C ALA A 402 23.95 -5.25 15.70
N TYR A 403 23.29 -6.32 15.23
CA TYR A 403 22.64 -7.31 16.08
C TYR A 403 23.17 -8.72 15.74
N PRO A 404 24.28 -9.17 16.35
CA PRO A 404 24.86 -10.50 16.11
C PRO A 404 24.05 -11.64 16.77
N ALA A 405 22.84 -11.36 17.26
CA ALA A 405 21.96 -12.34 17.89
C ALA A 405 21.47 -13.38 16.87
N ALA A 406 21.24 -14.61 17.35
CA ALA A 406 20.71 -15.69 16.52
C ALA A 406 19.28 -15.40 16.01
N SER A 407 18.51 -14.59 16.76
CA SER A 407 17.15 -14.19 16.41
C SER A 407 17.00 -12.68 16.55
N LEU A 408 16.38 -12.05 15.54
CA LEU A 408 16.06 -10.62 15.51
C LEU A 408 14.58 -10.37 15.83
N ILE A 409 13.79 -11.42 16.00
CA ILE A 409 12.32 -11.45 16.03
C ILE A 409 11.74 -10.56 17.15
N ARG A 410 10.59 -9.95 16.87
CA ARG A 410 9.86 -9.02 17.74
C ARG A 410 10.70 -7.83 18.20
N TYR A 411 11.05 -7.77 19.49
CA TYR A 411 11.72 -6.66 20.14
C TYR A 411 13.21 -6.91 20.39
N SER A 412 13.77 -7.94 19.74
CA SER A 412 15.16 -8.37 19.93
C SER A 412 16.16 -7.53 19.12
N ALA A 413 15.68 -6.76 18.14
CA ALA A 413 16.50 -5.93 17.27
C ALA A 413 15.73 -4.71 16.76
N ASN A 414 16.45 -3.78 16.15
CA ASN A 414 15.89 -2.69 15.35
C ASN A 414 16.50 -2.72 13.96
N VAL A 415 15.72 -2.36 12.93
CA VAL A 415 16.23 -2.21 11.57
C VAL A 415 17.21 -1.04 11.54
N VAL A 416 18.41 -1.28 11.01
CA VAL A 416 19.45 -0.26 10.84
C VAL A 416 19.49 0.15 9.38
N VAL A 417 19.08 1.38 9.09
CA VAL A 417 19.21 1.98 7.76
C VAL A 417 20.47 2.85 7.74
N PRO A 418 21.49 2.53 6.93
CA PRO A 418 22.67 3.38 6.81
C PRO A 418 22.28 4.81 6.44
N ARG A 419 22.92 5.79 7.08
CA ARG A 419 22.60 7.22 6.85
C ARG A 419 22.75 7.64 5.39
N SER A 420 23.69 7.02 4.66
CA SER A 420 23.85 7.20 3.21
C SER A 420 22.66 6.72 2.39
N VAL A 421 22.07 5.59 2.75
CA VAL A 421 20.87 5.02 2.10
C VAL A 421 19.64 5.86 2.41
N ALA A 422 19.46 6.24 3.68
CA ALA A 422 18.37 7.11 4.08
C ALA A 422 18.41 8.47 3.33
N ALA A 423 19.61 9.02 3.11
CA ALA A 423 19.79 10.23 2.32
C ALA A 423 19.44 10.03 0.83
N GLU A 424 19.77 8.89 0.23
CA GLU A 424 19.41 8.58 -1.18
C GLU A 424 17.89 8.40 -1.35
N ILE A 425 17.25 7.71 -0.42
CA ILE A 425 15.78 7.62 -0.34
C ILE A 425 15.18 9.04 -0.25
N ALA A 426 15.74 9.90 0.61
CA ALA A 426 15.28 11.28 0.75
C ALA A 426 15.47 12.10 -0.54
N VAL A 427 16.57 11.91 -1.27
CA VAL A 427 16.80 12.54 -2.58
C VAL A 427 15.75 12.11 -3.60
N LEU A 428 15.48 10.80 -3.74
CA LEU A 428 14.47 10.31 -4.68
C LEU A 428 13.08 10.87 -4.37
N LYS A 429 12.67 10.87 -3.09
CA LYS A 429 11.41 11.52 -2.64
C LYS A 429 11.42 13.02 -2.95
N GLY A 430 12.54 13.68 -2.70
CA GLY A 430 12.74 15.10 -2.98
C GLY A 430 12.61 15.46 -4.45
N ILE A 431 13.18 14.66 -5.36
CA ILE A 431 13.05 14.81 -6.81
C ILE A 431 11.56 14.78 -7.19
N VAL A 432 10.85 13.71 -6.81
CA VAL A 432 9.43 13.57 -7.13
C VAL A 432 8.63 14.74 -6.57
N ALA A 433 8.85 15.12 -5.31
CA ALA A 433 8.16 16.24 -4.68
C ALA A 433 8.41 17.58 -5.41
N ALA A 434 9.65 17.90 -5.75
CA ALA A 434 10.01 19.15 -6.43
C ALA A 434 9.33 19.28 -7.80
N PHE A 435 9.30 18.20 -8.58
CA PHE A 435 8.71 18.18 -9.91
C PHE A 435 7.18 18.09 -9.90
N VAL A 436 6.58 17.35 -8.95
CA VAL A 436 5.12 17.16 -8.88
C VAL A 436 4.42 18.33 -8.19
N MET A 437 4.97 18.84 -7.09
CA MET A 437 4.34 19.85 -6.24
C MET A 437 4.54 21.29 -6.74
N SER A 438 5.51 21.53 -7.62
CA SER A 438 5.65 22.83 -8.32
C SER A 438 4.44 23.16 -9.22
N SER A 439 3.56 22.18 -9.49
CA SER A 439 2.31 22.41 -10.23
C SER A 439 1.22 23.06 -9.36
N THR A 440 1.14 24.39 -9.38
CA THR A 440 0.06 25.20 -8.73
C THR A 440 -1.36 24.84 -9.19
N LYS A 441 -1.49 24.10 -10.30
CA LYS A 441 -2.77 23.66 -10.90
C LYS A 441 -3.62 22.76 -9.98
N ARG A 442 -3.04 22.10 -8.96
CA ARG A 442 -3.75 21.12 -8.12
C ARG A 442 -4.48 21.70 -6.90
N LYS A 443 -4.15 22.92 -6.46
CA LYS A 443 -4.73 23.53 -5.25
C LYS A 443 -6.27 23.63 -5.27
N PRO A 444 -6.94 24.04 -6.36
CA PRO A 444 -8.40 24.08 -6.42
C PRO A 444 -9.06 22.70 -6.29
N ILE A 445 -8.46 21.68 -6.90
CA ILE A 445 -8.96 20.29 -6.87
C ILE A 445 -8.94 19.76 -5.42
N TYR A 446 -7.85 19.98 -4.69
CA TYR A 446 -7.75 19.55 -3.30
C TYR A 446 -8.75 20.24 -2.38
N ARG A 447 -9.09 21.52 -2.63
CA ARG A 447 -10.15 22.21 -1.88
C ARG A 447 -11.52 21.60 -2.17
N ALA A 448 -11.85 21.36 -3.44
CA ALA A 448 -13.11 20.76 -3.83
C ALA A 448 -13.29 19.34 -3.25
N GLN A 449 -12.25 18.50 -3.28
CA GLN A 449 -12.26 17.17 -2.70
C GLN A 449 -12.51 17.18 -1.18
N ARG A 450 -11.93 18.14 -0.44
CA ARG A 450 -12.16 18.26 1.00
C ARG A 450 -13.58 18.69 1.32
N ALA A 451 -14.06 19.72 0.63
CA ALA A 451 -15.45 20.18 0.77
C ALA A 451 -16.42 19.03 0.50
N LEU A 452 -16.19 18.26 -0.57
CA LEU A 452 -17.00 17.10 -0.92
C LEU A 452 -17.12 16.07 0.21
N LEU A 453 -16.01 15.74 0.88
CA LEU A 453 -16.03 14.75 1.97
C LEU A 453 -16.70 15.29 3.23
N VAL A 454 -16.53 16.58 3.53
CA VAL A 454 -17.21 17.25 4.64
C VAL A 454 -18.72 17.28 4.39
N ASP A 455 -19.16 17.75 3.23
CA ASP A 455 -20.57 17.82 2.84
C ASP A 455 -21.23 16.43 2.87
N LEU A 456 -20.51 15.40 2.40
CA LEU A 456 -20.98 14.02 2.47
C LEU A 456 -21.11 13.53 3.93
N ALA A 457 -20.12 13.80 4.78
CA ALA A 457 -20.15 13.40 6.18
C ALA A 457 -21.28 14.11 6.96
N GLU A 458 -21.48 15.41 6.72
CA GLU A 458 -22.59 16.17 7.29
C GLU A 458 -23.95 15.62 6.85
N THR A 459 -24.09 15.29 5.56
CA THR A 459 -25.32 14.72 5.01
C THR A 459 -25.63 13.36 5.63
N LEU A 460 -24.62 12.49 5.76
CA LEU A 460 -24.79 11.18 6.39
C LEU A 460 -25.16 11.33 7.88
N MET A 461 -24.48 12.23 8.60
CA MET A 461 -24.80 12.53 10.00
C MET A 461 -26.24 13.03 10.17
N ALA A 462 -26.72 13.90 9.28
CA ALA A 462 -28.08 14.44 9.32
C ALA A 462 -29.15 13.41 8.92
N SER A 463 -28.84 12.50 7.99
CA SER A 463 -29.76 11.46 7.52
C SER A 463 -29.85 10.24 8.42
N GLY A 464 -28.94 10.11 9.39
CA GLY A 464 -28.81 8.95 10.27
C GLY A 464 -28.59 7.65 9.50
N GLU A 465 -29.34 6.60 9.85
CA GLU A 465 -29.18 5.27 9.26
C GLU A 465 -29.63 5.15 7.79
N GLN A 466 -30.39 6.13 7.28
CA GLN A 466 -31.10 6.02 5.99
C GLN A 466 -30.17 5.78 4.78
N HIS A 467 -28.98 6.36 4.81
CA HIS A 467 -28.05 6.36 3.68
C HIS A 467 -26.74 5.64 3.94
N LEU A 468 -26.54 5.11 5.15
CA LEU A 468 -25.41 4.26 5.49
C LEU A 468 -25.55 2.89 4.81
N GLU A 469 -24.43 2.24 4.48
CA GLU A 469 -24.48 0.84 4.07
C GLU A 469 -24.97 -0.02 5.23
N PRO A 470 -25.65 -1.16 4.97
CA PRO A 470 -26.32 -1.93 6.02
C PRO A 470 -25.47 -2.27 7.26
N PRO A 471 -24.17 -2.62 7.15
CA PRO A 471 -23.33 -2.83 8.33
C PRO A 471 -23.18 -1.57 9.19
N PHE A 472 -22.88 -0.42 8.58
CA PHE A 472 -22.73 0.84 9.30
C PHE A 472 -24.07 1.39 9.81
N ALA A 473 -25.18 1.12 9.12
CA ALA A 473 -26.52 1.42 9.63
C ALA A 473 -26.82 0.65 10.93
N ALA A 474 -26.42 -0.62 11.01
CA ALA A 474 -26.54 -1.41 12.23
C ALA A 474 -25.66 -0.85 13.36
N ASP A 475 -24.41 -0.47 13.05
CA ASP A 475 -23.50 0.17 14.02
C ASP A 475 -24.06 1.52 14.51
N TRP A 476 -24.66 2.31 13.61
CA TRP A 476 -25.34 3.56 13.95
C TRP A 476 -26.50 3.34 14.92
N ALA A 477 -27.33 2.31 14.67
CA ALA A 477 -28.46 1.98 15.53
C ALA A 477 -28.01 1.47 16.91
N ALA A 478 -26.86 0.81 16.98
CA ALA A 478 -26.26 0.32 18.22
C ALA A 478 -25.55 1.43 19.03
N ALA A 479 -25.14 2.53 18.38
CA ALA A 479 -24.45 3.64 19.01
C ALA A 479 -25.32 4.33 20.09
N GLY A 480 -24.77 4.43 21.29
CA GLY A 480 -25.39 5.04 22.47
C GLY A 480 -25.14 6.55 22.58
N SER A 481 -24.26 7.12 21.77
CA SER A 481 -23.97 8.57 21.77
C SER A 481 -23.80 9.15 20.36
N ASP A 482 -23.91 10.48 20.26
CA ASP A 482 -23.67 11.18 18.99
C ASP A 482 -22.19 11.11 18.57
N ALA A 483 -21.27 11.00 19.53
CA ALA A 483 -19.85 10.79 19.24
C ALA A 483 -19.60 9.43 18.57
N GLU A 484 -20.24 8.37 19.07
CA GLU A 484 -20.18 7.03 18.47
C GLU A 484 -20.83 7.00 17.08
N ARG A 485 -21.99 7.65 16.91
CA ARG A 485 -22.65 7.81 15.59
C ARG A 485 -21.76 8.56 14.59
N LYS A 486 -21.08 9.61 15.06
CA LYS A 486 -20.13 10.36 14.25
C LYS A 486 -18.95 9.49 13.83
N ARG A 487 -18.44 8.63 14.72
CA ARG A 487 -17.39 7.64 14.38
C ARG A 487 -17.87 6.65 13.31
N VAL A 488 -19.12 6.19 13.37
CA VAL A 488 -19.70 5.33 12.32
C VAL A 488 -19.73 6.03 10.96
N VAL A 489 -20.06 7.33 10.91
CA VAL A 489 -19.99 8.11 9.66
C VAL A 489 -18.56 8.21 9.15
N VAL A 490 -17.59 8.46 10.03
CA VAL A 490 -16.16 8.45 9.65
C VAL A 490 -15.76 7.10 9.06
N ASP A 491 -16.14 5.99 9.70
CA ASP A 491 -15.84 4.63 9.23
C ASP A 491 -16.45 4.37 7.84
N GLN A 492 -17.72 4.77 7.63
CA GLN A 492 -18.39 4.65 6.34
C GLN A 492 -17.65 5.45 5.27
N VAL A 493 -17.37 6.74 5.51
CA VAL A 493 -16.75 7.62 4.51
C VAL A 493 -15.33 7.17 4.19
N ALA A 494 -14.53 6.80 5.20
CA ALA A 494 -13.17 6.29 5.00
C ALA A 494 -13.14 4.96 4.22
N SER A 495 -14.21 4.15 4.32
CA SER A 495 -14.33 2.90 3.57
C SER A 495 -14.62 3.10 2.08
N LEU A 496 -15.11 4.28 1.66
CA LEU A 496 -15.45 4.54 0.26
C LEU A 496 -14.19 4.55 -0.64
N THR A 497 -14.40 4.26 -1.91
CA THR A 497 -13.41 4.55 -2.96
C THR A 497 -13.57 6.00 -3.43
N ASP A 498 -12.59 6.53 -4.18
CA ASP A 498 -12.67 7.91 -4.69
C ASP A 498 -13.91 8.14 -5.55
N GLN A 499 -14.18 7.19 -6.45
CA GLN A 499 -15.36 7.24 -7.32
C GLN A 499 -16.67 7.04 -6.54
N SER A 500 -16.67 6.17 -5.52
CA SER A 500 -17.84 5.99 -4.66
C SER A 500 -18.15 7.27 -3.88
N ALA A 501 -17.14 7.95 -3.33
CA ALA A 501 -17.33 9.22 -2.62
C ALA A 501 -17.95 10.29 -3.54
N LEU A 502 -17.43 10.45 -4.75
CA LEU A 502 -18.00 11.34 -5.77
C LEU A 502 -19.46 11.00 -6.11
N THR A 503 -19.74 9.72 -6.33
CA THR A 503 -21.08 9.23 -6.70
C THR A 503 -22.08 9.44 -5.57
N TRP A 504 -21.68 9.13 -4.33
CA TRP A 504 -22.51 9.30 -3.14
C TRP A 504 -22.79 10.76 -2.87
N HIS A 505 -21.77 11.61 -2.91
CA HIS A 505 -21.95 13.05 -2.77
C HIS A 505 -22.95 13.57 -3.80
N THR A 506 -22.74 13.29 -5.09
CA THR A 506 -23.67 13.73 -6.16
C THR A 506 -25.10 13.25 -5.93
N ARG A 507 -25.29 12.01 -5.45
CA ARG A 507 -26.63 11.46 -5.20
C ARG A 507 -27.32 12.10 -3.99
N LEU A 508 -26.56 12.37 -2.93
CA LEU A 508 -27.12 12.74 -1.62
C LEU A 508 -27.19 14.25 -1.39
N THR A 509 -26.29 15.03 -1.99
CA THR A 509 -26.24 16.50 -1.80
C THR A 509 -26.94 17.27 -2.90
N ALA A 510 -27.27 16.65 -4.04
CA ALA A 510 -27.96 17.30 -5.17
C ALA A 510 -29.47 17.56 -4.95
N VAL A 511 -30.01 17.34 -3.74
CA VAL A 511 -31.43 17.60 -3.42
C VAL A 511 -31.54 18.62 -2.29
N THR A 512 -31.32 19.89 -2.63
CA THR A 512 -32.06 20.99 -1.99
C THR A 512 -32.43 21.99 -3.08
N PRO A 513 -33.67 21.96 -3.61
CA PRO A 513 -34.13 23.04 -4.47
C PRO A 513 -34.16 24.32 -3.63
N ILE A 514 -33.48 25.35 -4.09
CA ILE A 514 -33.75 26.72 -3.63
C ILE A 514 -35.22 26.97 -3.96
N PRO A 515 -36.10 27.29 -2.99
CA PRO A 515 -37.42 27.76 -3.33
C PRO A 515 -37.24 29.10 -4.05
N GLU A 516 -37.52 29.11 -5.36
CA GLU A 516 -37.81 30.35 -6.06
C GLU A 516 -38.96 31.02 -5.31
N LYS A 517 -38.66 32.07 -4.56
CA LYS A 517 -39.68 32.96 -4.03
C LYS A 517 -40.33 33.66 -5.22
N ALA A 518 -41.64 33.44 -5.34
CA ALA A 518 -42.57 34.09 -6.24
C ALA A 518 -42.57 35.62 -6.10
#